data_AF-A0A952P330-F1
#
_entry.id   AF-A0A952P330-F1
#
_cell.length_a   1.000
_cell.length_b   1.000
_cell.length_c   1.000
_cell.angle_alpha   90.00
_cell.angle_beta   90.00
_cell.angle_gamma   90.00
#
_symmetry.space_group_name_H-M   'P 1'
#
loop_
_entity.id
_entity.type
_entity.pdbx_description
1 polymer ?
#
loop_
_entity_poly.entity_id
_entity_poly.type
_entity_poly.pdbx_seq_one_letter_code
_entity_poly.pdbx_strand_id
1 'polypeptide(L)'
;MKAILFVATTVALLFTGMNAVAQTKHLMSCNVAVEGSAPQVSLEIIVQEESSADFVMLNLSDKNESTTFFTQMEKGEVARNLAQGNLTGMMLQEDFAIDSGVVRNAGIFTVSFENGIGEGLFAAKGNLYPLNCTLN
;
A
#
# COMPACT_ATOMS: atom_id res chain seq x y z
N MET A 1 -56.84 18.07 30.05
CA MET A 1 -55.66 18.74 29.48
C MET A 1 -54.87 17.72 28.68
N LYS A 2 -54.47 18.10 27.46
CA LYS A 2 -53.74 17.28 26.48
C LYS A 2 -52.36 16.89 26.99
N ALA A 3 -51.96 15.65 26.76
CA ALA A 3 -50.57 15.29 26.52
C ALA A 3 -50.58 14.18 25.45
N ILE A 4 -50.39 14.62 24.21
CA ILE A 4 -50.06 13.78 23.07
C ILE A 4 -48.52 13.72 23.05
N LEU A 5 -47.97 12.62 22.53
CA LEU A 5 -46.97 12.62 21.45
C LEU A 5 -45.58 12.03 21.78
N PHE A 6 -45.25 10.99 21.00
CA PHE A 6 -43.94 10.45 20.61
C PHE A 6 -42.96 9.92 21.67
N VAL A 7 -43.08 8.62 21.98
CA VAL A 7 -41.96 7.78 22.42
C VAL A 7 -41.87 6.58 21.48
N ALA A 8 -41.41 6.79 20.25
CA ALA A 8 -40.98 5.71 19.35
C ALA A 8 -40.36 6.32 18.10
N THR A 9 -39.05 6.61 18.08
CA THR A 9 -38.30 6.69 16.80
C THR A 9 -36.77 6.77 16.87
N THR A 10 -36.10 6.71 18.03
CA THR A 10 -34.64 6.99 18.05
C THR A 10 -33.72 5.79 18.34
N VAL A 11 -34.23 4.60 18.66
CA VAL A 11 -33.34 3.48 19.07
C VAL A 11 -32.97 2.52 17.92
N ALA A 12 -33.61 2.62 16.75
CA ALA A 12 -33.35 1.70 15.64
C ALA A 12 -32.27 2.18 14.63
N LEU A 13 -31.75 3.40 14.76
CA LEU A 13 -30.78 3.97 13.81
C LEU A 13 -29.32 3.93 14.29
N LEU A 14 -29.04 3.39 15.47
CA LEU A 14 -27.69 3.37 16.06
C LEU A 14 -27.00 1.99 15.96
N PHE A 15 -27.65 0.99 15.35
CA PHE A 15 -27.07 -0.36 15.20
C PHE A 15 -26.59 -0.69 13.78
N THR A 16 -26.71 0.23 12.82
CA THR A 16 -25.90 0.18 11.59
C THR A 16 -24.56 0.86 11.85
N GLY A 17 -23.87 0.42 12.91
CA GLY A 17 -22.45 0.69 13.09
C GLY A 17 -21.73 -0.07 11.98
N MET A 18 -21.60 0.60 10.85
CA MET A 18 -20.89 0.17 9.66
C MET A 18 -19.53 -0.35 10.09
N ASN A 19 -19.34 -1.67 10.05
CA ASN A 19 -18.01 -2.22 9.90
C ASN A 19 -17.57 -1.87 8.48
N ALA A 20 -17.22 -0.60 8.24
CA ALA A 20 -16.37 -0.23 7.11
C ALA A 20 -14.97 -0.79 7.45
N VAL A 21 -14.85 -2.11 7.43
CA VAL A 21 -13.56 -2.76 7.37
C VAL A 21 -13.07 -2.40 6.00
N ALA A 22 -12.16 -1.42 5.91
CA ALA A 22 -11.46 -1.14 4.67
C ALA A 22 -10.87 -2.48 4.21
N GLN A 23 -11.48 -3.11 3.20
CA GLN A 23 -11.04 -4.42 2.72
C GLN A 23 -9.65 -4.22 2.14
N THR A 24 -8.65 -4.75 2.84
CA THR A 24 -7.25 -4.71 2.43
C THR A 24 -7.03 -5.82 1.43
N LYS A 25 -6.88 -5.49 0.14
CA LYS A 25 -6.58 -6.48 -0.90
C LYS A 25 -5.08 -6.58 -1.11
N HIS A 26 -4.46 -7.67 -0.67
CA HIS A 26 -3.04 -7.98 -0.95
C HIS A 26 -2.85 -8.31 -2.43
N LEU A 27 -2.19 -7.44 -3.22
CA LEU A 27 -2.06 -7.65 -4.67
C LEU A 27 -0.81 -8.41 -5.12
N MET A 28 0.30 -8.28 -4.40
CA MET A 28 1.56 -8.92 -4.76
C MET A 28 2.42 -9.16 -3.54
N SER A 29 3.44 -10.00 -3.69
CA SER A 29 4.53 -10.17 -2.74
C SER A 29 5.83 -10.11 -3.50
N CYS A 30 6.77 -9.29 -3.02
CA CYS A 30 8.11 -9.13 -3.61
C CYS A 30 9.16 -9.50 -2.57
N ASN A 31 10.20 -10.23 -2.98
CA ASN A 31 11.36 -10.54 -2.16
C ASN A 31 12.65 -10.13 -2.86
N VAL A 32 13.72 -9.93 -2.08
CA VAL A 32 15.09 -9.89 -2.60
C VAL A 32 15.65 -11.29 -2.44
N ALA A 33 15.99 -11.94 -3.56
CA ALA A 33 16.62 -13.25 -3.52
C ALA A 33 18.07 -13.11 -3.04
N VAL A 34 18.36 -13.63 -1.85
CA VAL A 34 19.72 -13.81 -1.35
C VAL A 34 19.88 -15.29 -1.05
N GLU A 35 20.79 -15.99 -1.72
CA GLU A 35 21.03 -17.42 -1.47
C GLU A 35 21.32 -17.65 0.04
N GLY A 36 20.53 -18.52 0.66
CA GLY A 36 20.72 -18.93 2.05
C GLY A 36 20.21 -17.98 3.13
N SER A 37 19.40 -16.95 2.81
CA SER A 37 18.80 -16.04 3.82
C SER A 37 17.28 -15.94 3.69
N ALA A 38 16.60 -15.67 4.81
CA ALA A 38 15.16 -15.38 4.79
C ALA A 38 14.88 -14.06 4.04
N PRO A 39 13.81 -13.99 3.23
CA PRO A 39 13.52 -12.84 2.38
C PRO A 39 13.33 -11.55 3.19
N GLN A 40 14.00 -10.48 2.77
CA GLN A 40 14.15 -9.21 3.50
C GLN A 40 13.26 -8.06 2.99
N VAL A 41 12.36 -8.34 2.05
CA VAL A 41 11.43 -7.34 1.52
C VAL A 41 10.05 -7.98 1.49
N SER A 42 9.02 -7.25 1.89
CA SER A 42 7.63 -7.61 1.70
C SER A 42 6.88 -6.38 1.21
N LEU A 43 6.44 -6.44 -0.05
CA LEU A 43 5.65 -5.38 -0.65
C LEU A 43 4.18 -5.78 -0.55
N GLU A 44 3.38 -4.94 0.11
CA GLU A 44 1.96 -5.19 0.30
C GLU A 44 1.18 -4.00 -0.25
N ILE A 45 0.71 -4.12 -1.49
CA ILE A 45 -0.17 -3.10 -2.03
C ILE A 45 -1.56 -3.32 -1.45
N ILE A 46 -2.07 -2.33 -0.71
CA ILE A 46 -3.36 -2.38 -0.02
C ILE A 46 -4.32 -1.37 -0.65
N VAL A 47 -5.11 -1.79 -1.64
CA VAL A 47 -6.12 -0.88 -2.21
C VAL A 47 -7.34 -0.85 -1.30
N GLN A 48 -7.65 0.33 -0.75
CA GLN A 48 -8.90 0.55 -0.03
C GLN A 48 -10.02 0.88 -1.04
N GLU A 49 -10.85 -0.11 -1.37
CA GLU A 49 -11.92 0.02 -2.39
C GLU A 49 -12.95 1.13 -2.08
N GLU A 50 -13.19 1.41 -0.81
CA GLU A 50 -14.11 2.47 -0.35
C GLU A 50 -13.46 3.86 -0.29
N SER A 51 -12.15 3.97 -0.48
CA SER A 51 -11.46 5.26 -0.47
C SER A 51 -11.44 5.91 -1.86
N SER A 52 -11.12 7.21 -1.90
CA SER A 52 -11.04 8.00 -3.13
C SER A 52 -9.72 7.83 -3.90
N ALA A 53 -8.79 7.01 -3.40
CA ALA A 53 -7.44 6.83 -3.93
C ALA A 53 -6.94 5.39 -3.72
N ASP A 54 -5.93 4.97 -4.49
CA ASP A 54 -5.25 3.71 -4.21
C ASP A 54 -4.10 4.00 -3.22
N PHE A 55 -4.18 3.45 -2.01
CA PHE A 55 -3.07 3.48 -1.06
C PHE A 55 -2.14 2.30 -1.34
N VAL A 56 -0.84 2.55 -1.35
CA VAL A 56 0.17 1.51 -1.58
C VAL A 56 1.13 1.55 -0.41
N MET A 57 1.41 0.38 0.19
CA MET A 57 2.36 0.25 1.28
C MET A 57 3.50 -0.70 0.88
N LEU A 58 4.69 -0.46 1.41
CA LEU A 58 5.87 -1.29 1.16
C LEU A 58 6.65 -1.41 2.46
N ASN A 59 6.78 -2.63 2.97
CA ASN A 59 7.53 -2.93 4.18
C ASN A 59 8.90 -3.50 3.79
N LEU A 60 9.93 -2.68 3.92
CA LEU A 60 11.31 -3.09 3.73
C LEU A 60 11.85 -3.63 5.06
N SER A 61 12.36 -4.86 5.09
CA SER A 61 12.96 -5.49 6.27
C SER A 61 14.43 -5.82 6.04
N ASP A 62 15.31 -4.82 6.12
CA ASP A 62 16.75 -4.98 5.91
C ASP A 62 17.46 -5.34 7.23
N LYS A 63 18.02 -6.56 7.31
CA LYS A 63 18.65 -7.12 8.53
C LYS A 63 17.70 -7.11 9.75
N ASN A 64 17.95 -6.22 10.71
CA ASN A 64 17.20 -6.09 11.96
C ASN A 64 16.33 -4.81 11.99
N GLU A 65 16.21 -4.12 10.85
CA GLU A 65 15.46 -2.87 10.72
C GLU A 65 14.29 -3.07 9.76
N SER A 66 13.08 -2.72 10.21
CA SER A 66 11.91 -2.66 9.36
C SER A 66 11.56 -1.20 9.10
N THR A 67 11.29 -0.87 7.85
CA THR A 67 10.90 0.47 7.40
C THR A 67 9.67 0.36 6.51
N THR A 68 8.64 1.12 6.85
CA THR A 68 7.43 1.22 6.03
C THR A 68 7.51 2.44 5.14
N PHE A 69 7.22 2.23 3.86
CA PHE A 69 7.00 3.28 2.89
C PHE A 69 5.56 3.22 2.39
N PHE A 70 5.04 4.35 1.96
CA PHE A 70 3.70 4.44 1.39
C PHE A 70 3.63 5.41 0.22
N THR A 71 2.65 5.23 -0.64
CA THR A 71 2.28 6.22 -1.65
C THR A 71 0.78 6.22 -1.88
N GLN A 72 0.30 7.32 -2.45
CA GLN A 72 -1.09 7.48 -2.85
C GLN A 72 -1.14 7.68 -4.36
N MET A 73 -1.90 6.83 -5.03
CA MET A 73 -2.09 6.86 -6.48
C MET A 73 -3.56 7.18 -6.79
N GLU A 74 -3.85 7.56 -8.02
CA GLU A 74 -5.24 7.75 -8.43
C GLU A 74 -6.03 6.44 -8.27
N LYS A 75 -7.33 6.55 -7.99
CA LYS A 75 -8.18 5.37 -7.83
C LYS A 75 -8.11 4.47 -9.08
N GLY A 76 -7.84 3.19 -8.86
CA GLY A 76 -7.69 2.17 -9.88
C GLY A 76 -6.41 2.29 -10.72
N GLU A 77 -5.51 3.21 -10.42
CA GLU A 77 -4.23 3.36 -11.13
C GLU A 77 -3.35 2.13 -10.94
N VAL A 78 -3.32 1.55 -9.73
CA VAL A 78 -2.57 0.32 -9.47
C VAL A 78 -3.06 -0.80 -10.38
N ALA A 79 -4.38 -1.02 -10.45
CA ALA A 79 -4.97 -2.06 -11.29
C ALA A 79 -4.68 -1.82 -12.78
N ARG A 80 -4.74 -0.57 -13.26
CA ARG A 80 -4.40 -0.22 -14.64
C ARG A 80 -2.94 -0.50 -14.97
N ASN A 81 -2.02 -0.09 -14.11
CA ASN A 81 -0.59 -0.26 -14.33
C ASN A 81 -0.24 -1.76 -14.33
N LEU A 82 -0.77 -2.54 -13.37
CA LEU A 82 -0.57 -3.99 -13.34
C LEU A 82 -1.12 -4.67 -14.59
N ALA A 83 -2.26 -4.24 -15.12
CA ALA A 83 -2.81 -4.74 -16.38
C ALA A 83 -1.92 -4.40 -17.60
N GLN A 84 -1.13 -3.32 -17.52
CA GLN A 84 -0.12 -2.95 -18.51
C GLN A 84 1.22 -3.66 -18.28
N GLY A 85 1.33 -4.48 -17.24
CA GLY A 85 2.52 -5.27 -16.93
C GLY A 85 3.63 -4.49 -16.23
N ASN A 86 3.36 -3.32 -15.66
CA ASN A 86 4.35 -2.61 -14.85
C ASN A 86 3.71 -1.87 -13.67
N LEU A 87 4.50 -1.53 -12.67
CA LEU A 87 4.09 -0.59 -11.63
C LEU A 87 5.34 0.14 -11.15
N THR A 88 5.33 1.45 -11.28
CA THR A 88 6.41 2.33 -10.85
C THR A 88 5.84 3.42 -9.96
N GLY A 89 6.55 3.76 -8.88
CA GLY A 89 6.10 4.79 -7.96
C GLY A 89 7.20 5.32 -7.06
N MET A 90 7.03 6.57 -6.64
CA MET A 90 7.79 7.13 -5.52
C MET A 90 7.09 6.75 -4.21
N MET A 91 7.86 6.23 -3.27
CA MET A 91 7.41 5.75 -1.97
C MET A 91 7.98 6.65 -0.88
N LEU A 92 7.16 7.06 0.08
CA LEU A 92 7.51 8.01 1.14
C LEU A 92 7.52 7.33 2.50
N GLN A 93 8.43 7.71 3.40
CA GLN A 93 8.36 7.37 4.83
C GLN A 93 7.52 8.39 5.58
N GLU A 94 7.12 8.08 6.82
CA GLU A 94 6.34 8.98 7.68
C GLU A 94 7.03 10.34 7.92
N ASP A 95 8.36 10.33 7.97
CA ASP A 95 9.20 11.52 8.15
C ASP A 95 9.75 12.10 6.83
N PHE A 96 9.04 11.88 5.70
CA PHE A 96 9.45 12.49 4.44
C PHE A 96 9.46 14.02 4.53
N ALA A 97 10.46 14.61 3.89
CA ALA A 97 10.63 16.05 3.85
C ALA A 97 11.13 16.50 2.49
N ILE A 98 10.71 17.69 2.09
CA ILE A 98 11.25 18.39 0.94
C ILE A 98 12.06 19.56 1.48
N ASP A 99 13.38 19.48 1.36
CA ASP A 99 14.29 20.54 1.78
C ASP A 99 15.16 20.94 0.58
N SER A 100 15.17 22.23 0.27
CA SER A 100 16.00 22.80 -0.80
C SER A 100 15.82 22.10 -2.15
N GLY A 101 14.60 21.63 -2.44
CA GLY A 101 14.25 20.91 -3.67
C GLY A 101 14.63 19.43 -3.69
N VAL A 102 15.16 18.88 -2.59
CA VAL A 102 15.52 17.47 -2.45
C VAL A 102 14.48 16.76 -1.60
N VAL A 103 13.91 15.67 -2.13
CA VAL A 103 13.03 14.77 -1.38
C VAL A 103 13.90 13.84 -0.54
N ARG A 104 13.72 13.85 0.78
CA ARG A 104 14.41 12.97 1.73
C ARG A 104 13.44 11.94 2.29
N ASN A 105 14.01 10.84 2.78
CA ASN A 105 13.26 9.71 3.34
C ASN A 105 12.23 9.12 2.37
N ALA A 106 12.57 9.13 1.07
CA ALA A 106 11.80 8.51 0.01
C ALA A 106 12.57 7.36 -0.64
N GLY A 107 11.85 6.52 -1.37
CA GLY A 107 12.39 5.51 -2.26
C GLY A 107 11.68 5.53 -3.61
N ILE A 108 12.29 4.89 -4.61
CA ILE A 108 11.68 4.67 -5.92
C ILE A 108 11.54 3.18 -6.10
N PHE A 109 10.32 2.75 -6.41
CA PHE A 109 9.97 1.37 -6.69
C PHE A 109 9.59 1.23 -8.16
N THR A 110 10.04 0.15 -8.78
CA THR A 110 9.59 -0.28 -10.10
C THR A 110 9.51 -1.80 -10.14
N VAL A 111 8.45 -2.33 -10.74
CA VAL A 111 8.31 -3.75 -11.06
C VAL A 111 7.69 -3.87 -12.45
N SER A 112 8.14 -4.86 -13.20
CA SER A 112 7.57 -5.27 -14.48
C SER A 112 7.14 -6.73 -14.36
N PHE A 113 6.02 -7.08 -14.96
CA PHE A 113 5.45 -8.42 -14.92
C PHE A 113 5.45 -9.05 -16.30
N GLU A 114 5.95 -10.28 -16.38
CA GLU A 114 5.88 -11.13 -17.55
C GLU A 114 5.37 -12.52 -17.12
N ASN A 115 4.27 -12.98 -17.71
CA ASN A 115 3.66 -14.28 -17.41
C ASN A 115 3.34 -14.51 -15.91
N GLY A 116 2.99 -13.45 -15.17
CA GLY A 116 2.67 -13.52 -13.74
C GLY A 116 3.87 -13.50 -12.79
N ILE A 117 5.10 -13.49 -13.33
CA ILE A 117 6.35 -13.31 -12.58
C ILE A 117 6.75 -11.85 -12.71
N GLY A 118 7.03 -11.19 -11.58
CA GLY A 118 7.48 -9.82 -11.55
C GLY A 118 8.97 -9.71 -11.26
N GLU A 119 9.66 -8.82 -11.95
CA GLU A 119 11.05 -8.45 -11.67
C GLU A 119 11.14 -6.93 -11.53
N GLY A 120 12.00 -6.45 -10.63
CA GLY A 120 12.01 -5.03 -10.31
C GLY A 120 13.20 -4.55 -9.52
N LEU A 121 13.09 -3.29 -9.10
CA LEU A 121 14.07 -2.61 -8.28
C LEU A 121 13.35 -1.73 -7.27
N PHE A 122 13.80 -1.77 -6.03
CA PHE A 122 13.51 -0.74 -5.05
C PHE A 122 14.80 -0.02 -4.65
N ALA A 123 14.81 1.30 -4.76
CA ALA A 123 15.92 2.15 -4.37
C ALA A 123 15.50 3.00 -3.17
N ALA A 124 16.14 2.82 -2.02
CA ALA A 124 15.84 3.58 -0.81
C ALA A 124 17.04 3.62 0.13
N LYS A 125 17.17 4.69 0.93
CA LYS A 125 18.25 4.85 1.94
C LYS A 125 19.68 4.67 1.36
N GLY A 126 19.87 4.98 0.06
CA GLY A 126 21.15 4.79 -0.63
C GLY A 126 21.45 3.35 -1.08
N ASN A 127 20.52 2.42 -0.87
CA ASN A 127 20.63 1.02 -1.28
C ASN A 127 19.77 0.72 -2.50
N LEU A 128 20.12 -0.36 -3.21
CA LEU A 128 19.40 -0.91 -4.35
C LEU A 128 19.00 -2.36 -4.03
N TYR A 129 17.71 -2.64 -4.10
CA TYR A 129 17.11 -3.93 -3.76
C TYR A 129 16.50 -4.56 -5.03
N PRO A 130 17.16 -5.54 -5.66
CA PRO A 130 16.60 -6.24 -6.82
C PRO A 130 15.43 -7.12 -6.35
N LEU A 131 14.26 -6.94 -6.95
CA LEU A 131 13.02 -7.56 -6.53
C LEU A 131 12.63 -8.70 -7.47
N ASN A 132 12.21 -9.82 -6.87
CA ASN A 132 11.43 -10.86 -7.52
C ASN A 132 10.04 -10.88 -6.89
N CYS A 133 9.01 -10.68 -7.69
CA CYS A 133 7.63 -10.50 -7.26
C CYS A 133 6.71 -11.58 -7.83
N THR A 134 5.63 -11.87 -7.12
CA THR A 134 4.56 -12.74 -7.58
C THR A 134 3.23 -12.04 -7.32
N LEU A 135 2.34 -12.04 -8.31
CA LEU A 135 0.97 -11.53 -8.15
C LEU A 135 0.16 -12.55 -7.33
N ASN A 136 -0.68 -12.06 -6.42
CA ASN A 136 -1.58 -12.88 -5.60
C ASN A 136 -2.98 -12.98 -6.20
#